data_AF-A0A849FVU2-F1
#
_entry.id   AF-A0A849FVU2-F1
#
_cell.length_a   1.000
_cell.length_b   1.000
_cell.length_c   1.000
_cell.angle_alpha   90.00
_cell.angle_beta   90.00
_cell.angle_gamma   90.00
#
_symmetry.space_group_name_H-M   'P 1'
#
loop_
_entity.id
_entity.type
_entity.pdbx_description
1 polymer ?
#
loop_
_entity_poly.entity_id
_entity_poly.type
_entity_poly.pdbx_seq_one_letter_code
_entity_poly.pdbx_strand_id
1 'polypeptide(L)' 'MAKKPENANYKVVAENRRARYDYAIEDDIECGIVLEGSEVKSLRTG' A
#
# COMPACT_ATOMS: atom_id res chain seq x y z
N MET A 1 -15.18 9.03 -10.95
CA MET A 1 -14.33 9.70 -9.94
C MET A 1 -13.21 10.44 -10.68
N ALA A 2 -13.04 11.74 -10.42
CA ALA A 2 -12.07 12.58 -11.12
C ALA A 2 -10.63 12.17 -10.81
N LYS A 3 -9.77 12.09 -11.83
CA LYS A 3 -8.36 11.72 -11.71
C LYS A 3 -7.61 12.87 -11.01
N LYS A 4 -7.23 12.66 -9.74
CA LYS A 4 -6.35 13.57 -8.98
C LYS A 4 -4.98 13.70 -9.69
N PRO A 5 -4.29 14.85 -9.57
CA PRO A 5 -2.99 15.05 -10.20
C PRO A 5 -2.00 13.97 -9.75
N GLU A 6 -1.27 13.43 -10.71
CA GLU A 6 -0.34 12.32 -10.49
C GLU A 6 0.87 12.80 -9.70
N ASN A 7 0.91 12.48 -8.41
CA ASN A 7 2.11 12.66 -7.61
C ASN A 7 3.11 11.56 -7.99
N ALA A 8 4.15 11.90 -8.75
CA ALA A 8 5.16 10.95 -9.24
C ALA A 8 5.85 10.14 -8.12
N ASN A 9 5.84 10.64 -6.88
CA ASN A 9 6.45 10.01 -5.72
C ASN A 9 5.52 9.06 -4.94
N TYR A 10 4.22 9.03 -5.24
CA TYR A 10 3.27 8.18 -4.54
C TYR A 10 2.81 7.05 -5.46
N LYS A 11 3.44 5.88 -5.30
CA LYS A 11 3.04 4.64 -5.97
C LYS A 11 2.65 3.61 -4.92
N VAL A 12 1.47 3.00 -5.08
CA VAL A 12 1.08 1.84 -4.29
C VAL A 12 2.02 0.69 -4.66
N VAL A 13 2.84 0.25 -3.69
CA VAL A 13 3.85 -0.79 -3.90
C VAL A 13 3.24 -2.19 -3.83
N ALA A 14 2.33 -2.40 -2.88
CA ALA A 14 1.66 -3.68 -2.68
C ALA A 14 0.22 -3.46 -2.21
N GLU A 15 -0.65 -4.39 -2.59
CA GLU A 15 -2.03 -4.45 -2.11
C GLU A 15 -2.36 -5.90 -1.74
N ASN A 16 -2.90 -6.11 -0.53
CA ASN A 16 -3.32 -7.43 -0.09
C ASN A 16 -4.71 -7.79 -0.63
N ARG A 17 -4.76 -8.34 -1.85
CA ARG A 17 -6.01 -8.76 -2.50
C ARG A 17 -6.74 -9.87 -1.74
N ARG A 18 -6.01 -10.72 -1.02
CA ARG A 18 -6.59 -11.82 -0.25
C ARG A 18 -7.43 -11.29 0.92
N ALA A 19 -6.97 -10.24 1.60
CA ALA A 19 -7.75 -9.60 2.66
C ALA A 19 -9.11 -9.10 2.18
N ARG A 20 -9.19 -8.58 0.95
CA ARG A 20 -10.47 -8.15 0.33
C ARG A 20 -11.39 -9.31 -0.07
N TYR A 21 -10.85 -10.51 -0.22
CA TYR A 21 -11.65 -11.71 -0.55
C TYR A 21 -12.13 -12.43 0.72
N ASP A 22 -11.24 -12.56 1.70
CA ASP A 22 -11.50 -13.31 2.93
C ASP A 22 -12.36 -12.52 3.94
N TYR A 23 -12.34 -11.17 3.90
CA TYR A 23 -13.01 -10.32 4.87
C TYR A 23 -13.85 -9.21 4.21
N ALA A 24 -14.94 -8.81 4.88
CA ALA A 24 -15.63 -7.57 4.60
C ALA A 24 -14.93 -6.44 5.37
N ILE A 25 -14.36 -5.48 4.65
CA ILE A 25 -13.67 -4.33 5.24
C ILE A 25 -14.73 -3.30 5.65
N GLU A 26 -14.79 -2.96 6.93
CA GLU A 26 -15.73 -1.97 7.48
C GLU A 26 -15.20 -0.53 7.36
N ASP A 27 -13.91 -0.32 7.59
CA ASP A 27 -13.25 0.98 7.49
C ASP A 27 -11.77 0.85 7.09
N ASP A 28 -11.24 1.88 6.41
CA ASP A 28 -9.84 1.96 5.97
C ASP A 28 -9.08 2.94 6.87
N ILE A 29 -8.06 2.43 7.58
CA ILE A 29 -7.23 3.24 8.48
C ILE A 29 -5.82 3.43 7.92
N GLU A 30 -5.24 4.60 8.15
CA GLU A 30 -3.83 4.86 7.83
C GLU A 30 -2.92 4.42 8.98
N CYS A 31 -1.96 3.55 8.67
CA CYS A 31 -1.01 3.01 9.63
C CYS A 31 0.42 3.09 9.08
N GLY A 32 1.39 3.25 9.99
CA GLY A 32 2.82 3.19 9.67
C GLY A 32 3.48 1.99 10.35
N ILE A 33 4.33 1.28 9.60
CA ILE A 33 5.20 0.23 10.14
C ILE A 33 6.64 0.74 10.03
N VAL A 34 7.40 0.61 11.13
CA VAL A 34 8.84 0.93 11.11
C VAL A 34 9.56 -0.22 10.41
N LEU A 35 10.26 0.11 9.33
CA LEU A 35 11.00 -0.84 8.52
C LEU A 35 12.50 -0.63 8.65
N GLU A 36 13.25 -1.72 8.49
CA GLU A 36 14.70 -1.70 8.38
C GLU A 36 15.15 -1.57 6.92
N GLY A 37 16.42 -1.16 6.72
CA GLY A 37 16.93 -0.80 5.39
C GLY A 37 16.87 -1.94 4.36
N SER A 38 16.94 -3.20 4.78
CA SER A 38 16.76 -4.37 3.91
C SER A 38 15.31 -4.52 3.43
N GLU A 39 14.33 -4.31 4.31
CA GLU A 39 12.90 -4.46 4.02
C GLU A 39 12.43 -3.42 3.01
N VAL A 40 12.92 -2.18 3.14
CA VAL A 40 12.64 -1.10 2.17
C VAL A 40 13.11 -1.47 0.77
N LYS A 41 14.28 -2.10 0.63
CA LYS A 41 14.80 -2.54 -0.67
C LYS A 41 13.95 -3.68 -1.25
N SER A 42 13.62 -4.69 -0.45
CA SER A 42 12.79 -5.81 -0.87
C SER A 42 11.44 -5.36 -1.41
N LEU A 43 10.76 -4.42 -0.73
CA LEU A 43 9.46 -3.91 -1.17
C LEU A 43 9.55 -3.12 -2.49
N ARG A 44 10.63 -2.36 -2.72
CA ARG A 44 10.80 -1.57 -3.96
C ARG A 44 11.15 -2.40 -5.20
N THR A 45 11.66 -3.62 -5.00
CA THR A 45 12.09 -4.50 -6.09
C THR A 45 10.96 -5.44 -6.55
N GLY A 46 9.81 -5.41 -5.85
CA GLY A 46 8.58 -6.12 -6.20
C GLY A 46 7.70 -5.39 -7.19
#